data_AF-A0A7S4D404-F1
#
_entry.id   AF-A0A7S4D404-F1
#
_cell.length_a   1.000
_cell.length_b   1.000
_cell.length_c   1.000
_cell.angle_alpha   90.00
_cell.angle_beta   90.00
_cell.angle_gamma   90.00
#
_symmetry.space_group_name_H-M   'P 1'
#
loop_
_entity.id
_entity.type
_entity.pdbx_description
1 polymer ?
#
loop_
_entity_poly.entity_id
_entity_poly.type
_entity_poly.pdbx_seq_one_letter_code
_entity_poly.pdbx_strand_id
1 'polypeptide(L)'
;PYHVGLSELEKWLIVNKTRQTFAQLYEETRLRLFADVRRLQQGTDCSNAKYLACSMLNKPCNFGCQVHTIADCMTSALLTNRTAVLLPSQLYRYGPECSSQWHCFFLPLASCQRHAATVNDTLWHPWTSGGTHPYAVYNAWGEDENRVPPYLSVLDDTMFDAADPKPSAACLLTGVLMSWLLRPNERVAAAIAHRRHSLGLEGAPFHVGVHVRRSDKRYEATTFGLQH
;
A
#
# COMPACT_ATOMS: atom_id res chain seq x y z
N PRO A 1 17.92 -9.13 16.45
CA PRO A 1 19.13 -8.28 16.36
C PRO A 1 19.61 -8.19 14.91
N TYR A 2 18.98 -7.33 14.12
CA TYR A 2 19.40 -7.08 12.74
C TYR A 2 20.40 -5.91 12.74
N HIS A 3 21.70 -6.21 12.74
CA HIS A 3 22.70 -5.20 12.40
C HIS A 3 22.72 -5.03 10.88
N VAL A 4 21.79 -4.20 10.39
CA VAL A 4 21.87 -3.64 9.04
C VAL A 4 22.81 -2.46 9.14
N GLY A 5 23.99 -2.55 8.51
CA GLY A 5 24.88 -1.39 8.38
C GLY A 5 24.12 -0.24 7.72
N LEU A 6 24.32 0.98 8.20
CA LEU A 6 23.60 2.15 7.70
C LEU A 6 23.80 2.24 6.17
N SER A 7 22.70 2.08 5.45
CA SER A 7 22.60 2.32 4.03
C SER A 7 23.06 3.75 3.72
N GLU A 8 23.54 3.99 2.50
CA GLU A 8 23.88 5.34 2.03
C GLU A 8 22.71 6.34 2.19
N LEU A 9 21.48 5.80 2.26
CA LEU A 9 20.26 6.55 2.56
C LEU A 9 20.20 7.08 4.00
N GLU A 10 20.58 6.27 4.99
CA GLU A 10 20.58 6.67 6.40
C GLU A 10 21.65 7.72 6.67
N LYS A 11 22.79 7.63 5.99
CA LYS A 11 23.84 8.66 6.03
C LYS A 11 23.35 9.99 5.44
N TRP A 12 22.62 9.95 4.33
CA TRP A 12 22.06 11.14 3.69
C TRP A 12 21.02 11.86 4.56
N LEU A 13 20.13 11.10 5.21
CA LEU A 13 19.07 11.64 6.07
C LEU A 13 19.61 12.33 7.33
N ILE A 14 20.67 11.78 7.93
CA ILE A 14 21.33 12.37 9.11
C ILE A 14 21.96 13.74 8.77
N VAL A 15 22.53 13.88 7.57
CA VAL A 15 23.22 15.11 7.14
C VAL A 15 22.24 16.25 6.80
N ASN A 16 21.05 15.94 6.29
CA ASN A 16 20.12 16.97 5.80
C ASN A 16 19.04 17.41 6.81
N LYS A 17 18.92 16.74 7.96
CA LYS A 17 17.94 17.06 9.01
C LYS A 17 18.07 18.50 9.55
N THR A 18 19.23 19.12 9.42
CA THR A 18 19.55 20.43 10.00
C THR A 18 19.10 21.64 9.17
N ARG A 19 18.51 21.46 7.97
CA ARG A 19 18.21 22.58 7.05
C ARG A 19 16.84 22.54 6.33
N GLN A 20 16.03 21.49 6.48
CA GLN A 20 14.81 21.32 5.68
C GLN A 20 13.54 21.67 6.45
N THR A 21 12.56 22.25 5.76
CA THR A 21 11.19 22.38 6.28
C THR A 21 10.48 21.02 6.28
N PHE A 22 9.45 20.85 7.11
CA PHE A 22 8.66 19.61 7.14
C PHE A 22 8.08 19.23 5.76
N ALA A 23 7.51 20.20 5.05
CA ALA A 23 6.91 19.94 3.74
C ALA A 23 7.93 19.40 2.73
N GLN A 24 9.16 19.91 2.77
CA GLN A 24 10.26 19.41 1.93
C GLN A 24 10.66 17.99 2.33
N LEU A 25 10.90 17.75 3.62
CA LEU A 25 11.28 16.41 4.11
C LEU A 25 10.20 15.36 3.84
N TYR A 26 8.92 15.72 4.03
CA TYR A 26 7.78 14.87 3.72
C TYR A 26 7.72 14.51 2.25
N GLU A 27 7.82 15.52 1.36
CA GLU A 27 7.73 15.30 -0.08
C GLU A 27 8.92 14.48 -0.61
N GLU A 28 10.13 14.77 -0.15
CA GLU A 28 11.33 14.00 -0.51
C GLU A 28 11.22 12.54 -0.04
N THR A 29 10.76 12.32 1.20
CA THR A 29 10.56 10.97 1.74
C THR A 29 9.47 10.23 0.97
N ARG A 30 8.36 10.89 0.63
CA ARG A 30 7.27 10.34 -0.18
C ARG A 30 7.76 9.93 -1.56
N LEU A 31 8.50 10.80 -2.24
CA LEU A 31 9.07 10.54 -3.57
C LEU A 31 10.06 9.38 -3.52
N ARG A 32 10.90 9.30 -2.49
CA ARG A 32 11.85 8.20 -2.33
C ARG A 32 11.15 6.86 -2.11
N LEU A 33 10.17 6.81 -1.22
CA LEU A 33 9.37 5.61 -1.00
C LEU A 33 8.65 5.17 -2.28
N PHE A 34 8.06 6.12 -3.02
CA PHE A 34 7.42 5.81 -4.30
C PHE A 34 8.41 5.27 -5.33
N ALA A 35 9.64 5.79 -5.36
CA ALA A 35 10.71 5.29 -6.22
C ALA A 35 11.13 3.87 -5.84
N ASP A 36 11.23 3.54 -4.54
CA ASP A 36 11.53 2.19 -4.07
C ASP A 36 10.44 1.19 -4.47
N VAL A 37 9.17 1.57 -4.28
CA VAL A 37 8.01 0.79 -4.76
C VAL A 37 8.11 0.58 -6.26
N ARG A 38 8.32 1.66 -7.03
CA ARG A 38 8.43 1.57 -8.50
C ARG A 38 9.56 0.64 -8.93
N ARG A 39 10.75 0.76 -8.33
CA ARG A 39 11.91 -0.08 -8.65
C ARG A 39 11.59 -1.56 -8.45
N LEU A 40 10.98 -1.92 -7.33
CA LEU A 40 10.64 -3.31 -7.01
C LEU A 40 9.51 -3.88 -7.86
N GLN A 41 8.53 -3.06 -8.21
CA GLN A 41 7.34 -3.53 -8.93
C GLN A 41 7.47 -3.41 -10.46
N GLN A 42 8.35 -2.56 -10.99
CA GLN A 42 8.46 -2.32 -12.43
C GLN A 42 9.87 -2.60 -13.00
N GLY A 43 10.93 -2.52 -12.19
CA GLY A 43 12.31 -2.57 -12.65
C GLY A 43 12.99 -3.93 -12.57
N THR A 44 12.28 -5.01 -12.26
CA THR A 44 12.88 -6.34 -12.06
C THR A 44 12.77 -7.21 -13.31
N ASP A 45 13.85 -7.91 -13.64
CA ASP A 45 13.80 -9.05 -14.57
C ASP A 45 12.95 -10.15 -13.93
N CYS A 46 11.76 -10.36 -14.49
CA CYS A 46 10.79 -11.28 -13.93
C CYS A 46 11.34 -12.70 -13.79
N SER A 47 12.22 -13.13 -14.69
CA SER A 47 12.78 -14.49 -14.65
C SER A 47 13.67 -14.74 -13.42
N ASN A 48 14.24 -13.68 -12.85
CA ASN A 48 15.17 -13.71 -11.73
C ASN A 48 14.61 -13.01 -10.47
N ALA A 49 13.38 -12.51 -10.53
CA ALA A 49 12.77 -11.77 -9.43
C ALA A 49 12.38 -12.72 -8.28
N LYS A 50 12.59 -12.26 -7.04
CA LYS A 50 11.97 -12.88 -5.87
C LYS A 50 10.56 -12.34 -5.72
N TYR A 51 9.58 -13.22 -5.59
CA TYR A 51 8.18 -12.84 -5.45
C TYR A 51 7.70 -12.97 -4.01
N LEU A 52 6.82 -12.04 -3.64
CA LEU A 52 5.90 -12.18 -2.52
C LEU A 52 4.48 -12.07 -3.06
N ALA A 53 3.78 -13.20 -3.10
CA ALA A 53 2.39 -13.28 -3.51
C ALA A 53 1.49 -12.81 -2.36
N CYS A 54 0.75 -11.74 -2.58
CA CYS A 54 -0.24 -11.24 -1.62
C CYS A 54 -1.56 -11.96 -1.86
N SER A 55 -1.99 -12.75 -0.88
CA SER A 55 -3.24 -13.52 -0.96
C SER A 55 -4.30 -12.98 0.00
N MET A 56 -5.49 -12.76 -0.54
CA MET A 56 -6.73 -12.41 0.17
C MET A 56 -7.71 -13.59 0.27
N LEU A 57 -7.36 -14.74 -0.32
CA LEU A 57 -8.09 -15.99 -0.16
C LEU A 57 -8.12 -16.25 1.36
N ASN A 58 -9.32 -16.27 1.95
CA ASN A 58 -9.62 -16.57 3.35
C ASN A 58 -9.72 -15.40 4.35
N LYS A 59 -9.69 -14.12 3.94
CA LYS A 59 -10.03 -13.00 4.86
C LYS A 59 -11.50 -12.57 4.67
N PRO A 60 -12.42 -12.90 5.59
CA PRO A 60 -13.84 -12.57 5.46
C PRO A 60 -14.11 -11.10 5.84
N CYS A 61 -13.56 -10.15 5.07
CA CYS A 61 -13.79 -8.73 5.29
C CYS A 61 -14.03 -7.95 3.99
N ASN A 62 -14.52 -6.72 4.15
CA ASN A 62 -14.87 -5.83 3.04
C ASN A 62 -13.64 -5.20 2.35
N PHE A 63 -13.87 -4.49 1.25
CA PHE A 63 -12.84 -4.02 0.31
C PHE A 63 -11.68 -3.28 1.00
N GLY A 64 -11.99 -2.32 1.88
CA GLY A 64 -10.94 -1.57 2.58
C GLY A 64 -10.00 -2.44 3.40
N CYS A 65 -10.54 -3.44 4.12
CA CYS A 65 -9.72 -4.38 4.90
C CYS A 65 -8.87 -5.31 4.02
N GLN A 66 -9.38 -5.68 2.84
CA GLN A 66 -8.64 -6.45 1.85
C GLN A 66 -7.46 -5.64 1.28
N VAL A 67 -7.69 -4.40 0.86
CA VAL A 67 -6.63 -3.54 0.32
C VAL A 67 -5.56 -3.23 1.38
N HIS A 68 -5.94 -3.03 2.65
CA HIS A 68 -4.97 -2.90 3.75
C HIS A 68 -4.05 -4.12 3.87
N THR A 69 -4.61 -5.33 3.78
CA THR A 69 -3.82 -6.56 3.76
C THR A 69 -2.86 -6.64 2.57
N ILE A 70 -3.25 -6.16 1.38
CA ILE A 70 -2.32 -6.08 0.24
C ILE A 70 -1.20 -5.07 0.54
N ALA A 71 -1.52 -3.93 1.14
CA ALA A 71 -0.52 -2.94 1.53
C ALA A 71 0.47 -3.52 2.56
N ASP A 72 0.00 -4.27 3.56
CA ASP A 72 0.87 -4.94 4.53
C ASP A 72 1.82 -5.93 3.86
N CYS A 73 1.31 -6.71 2.90
CA CYS A 73 2.12 -7.61 2.08
C CYS A 73 3.16 -6.83 1.26
N MET A 74 2.76 -5.73 0.62
CA MET A 74 3.69 -4.86 -0.12
C MET A 74 4.78 -4.30 0.78
N THR A 75 4.45 -3.93 2.02
CA THR A 75 5.43 -3.51 3.01
C THR A 75 6.44 -4.61 3.29
N SER A 76 6.00 -5.84 3.53
CA SER A 76 6.91 -6.99 3.68
C SER A 76 7.75 -7.23 2.42
N ALA A 77 7.19 -7.03 1.23
CA ALA A 77 7.93 -7.14 -0.02
C ALA A 77 9.01 -6.05 -0.15
N LEU A 78 8.70 -4.80 0.23
CA LEU A 78 9.67 -3.71 0.28
C LEU A 78 10.83 -4.03 1.22
N LEU A 79 10.52 -4.43 2.46
CA LEU A 79 11.51 -4.73 3.50
C LEU A 79 12.42 -5.91 3.15
N THR A 80 11.95 -6.81 2.28
CA THR A 80 12.71 -8.01 1.88
C THR A 80 13.17 -7.99 0.42
N ASN A 81 13.05 -6.83 -0.24
CA ASN A 81 13.46 -6.60 -1.63
C ASN A 81 12.86 -7.64 -2.61
N ARG A 82 11.55 -7.87 -2.48
CA ARG A 82 10.75 -8.78 -3.32
C ARG A 82 9.77 -7.98 -4.19
N THR A 83 9.47 -8.48 -5.36
CA THR A 83 8.36 -7.98 -6.20
C THR A 83 7.05 -8.52 -5.64
N ALA A 84 6.10 -7.63 -5.35
CA ALA A 84 4.81 -8.00 -4.80
C ALA A 84 3.85 -8.30 -5.94
N VAL A 85 3.16 -9.43 -5.87
CA VAL A 85 2.24 -9.86 -6.93
C VAL A 85 0.93 -10.33 -6.33
N LEU A 86 -0.15 -10.21 -7.08
CA LEU A 86 -1.42 -10.80 -6.70
C LEU A 86 -1.50 -12.23 -7.27
N LEU A 87 -1.99 -13.19 -6.50
CA LEU A 87 -2.41 -14.46 -7.12
C LEU A 87 -3.73 -14.25 -7.88
N PRO A 88 -4.26 -15.22 -8.63
CA PRO A 88 -5.60 -15.13 -9.18
C PRO A 88 -6.69 -14.97 -8.08
N SER A 89 -7.89 -14.52 -8.47
CA SER A 89 -9.12 -14.48 -7.63
C SER A 89 -9.14 -13.48 -6.45
N GLN A 90 -8.42 -12.38 -6.58
CA GLN A 90 -8.13 -11.46 -5.47
C GLN A 90 -9.23 -10.43 -5.15
N LEU A 91 -10.36 -10.38 -5.86
CA LEU A 91 -11.49 -9.51 -5.50
C LEU A 91 -12.85 -10.20 -5.66
N TYR A 92 -12.92 -11.53 -5.54
CA TYR A 92 -14.04 -12.41 -5.96
C TYR A 92 -15.47 -11.89 -5.65
N ARG A 93 -15.65 -11.07 -4.61
CA ARG A 93 -16.93 -10.56 -4.13
C ARG A 93 -17.41 -9.23 -4.74
N TYR A 94 -16.60 -8.52 -5.53
CA TYR A 94 -16.90 -7.13 -5.91
C TYR A 94 -17.29 -6.88 -7.37
N GLY A 95 -17.24 -7.86 -8.28
CA GLY A 95 -17.52 -7.61 -9.70
C GLY A 95 -17.86 -8.85 -10.53
N PRO A 96 -19.14 -9.22 -10.66
CA PRO A 96 -19.53 -10.39 -11.47
C PRO A 96 -19.18 -10.25 -12.96
N GLU A 97 -19.12 -9.01 -13.46
CA GLU A 97 -18.92 -8.68 -14.89
C GLU A 97 -17.56 -9.09 -15.48
N CYS A 98 -16.57 -9.41 -14.64
CA CYS A 98 -15.19 -9.67 -15.07
C CYS A 98 -14.46 -10.70 -14.19
N SER A 99 -15.24 -11.65 -13.64
CA SER A 99 -14.77 -12.65 -12.68
C SER A 99 -14.12 -12.06 -11.43
N SER A 100 -14.49 -10.82 -11.07
CA SER A 100 -14.09 -10.18 -9.83
C SER A 100 -12.56 -10.15 -9.63
N GLN A 101 -11.82 -9.86 -10.70
CA GLN A 101 -10.36 -9.79 -10.66
C GLN A 101 -9.88 -8.36 -10.43
N TRP A 102 -8.69 -8.22 -9.85
CA TRP A 102 -8.08 -6.91 -9.58
C TRP A 102 -7.99 -6.01 -10.82
N HIS A 103 -7.58 -6.60 -11.95
CA HIS A 103 -7.35 -5.90 -13.21
C HIS A 103 -8.62 -5.25 -13.79
N CYS A 104 -9.80 -5.67 -13.33
CA CYS A 104 -11.08 -5.08 -13.74
C CYS A 104 -11.24 -3.63 -13.29
N PHE A 105 -10.58 -3.24 -12.20
CA PHE A 105 -10.74 -1.93 -11.58
C PHE A 105 -9.42 -1.16 -11.56
N PHE A 106 -8.31 -1.86 -11.34
CA PHE A 106 -7.02 -1.24 -11.07
C PHE A 106 -5.93 -1.80 -11.99
N LEU A 107 -4.85 -1.03 -12.14
CA LEU A 107 -3.68 -1.50 -12.86
C LEU A 107 -3.00 -2.65 -12.10
N PRO A 108 -2.24 -3.52 -12.79
CA PRO A 108 -1.43 -4.56 -12.15
C PRO A 108 -0.49 -3.97 -11.09
N LEU A 109 -0.27 -4.71 -10.00
CA LEU A 109 0.66 -4.31 -8.94
C LEU A 109 2.08 -4.17 -9.47
N ALA A 110 2.49 -5.15 -10.28
CA ALA A 110 3.82 -5.27 -10.85
C ALA A 110 3.79 -5.58 -12.35
N SER A 111 4.87 -5.22 -13.05
CA SER A 111 5.12 -5.63 -14.44
C SER A 111 5.21 -7.16 -14.58
N CYS A 112 5.73 -7.83 -13.55
CA CYS A 112 5.88 -9.28 -13.49
C CYS A 112 4.60 -10.05 -13.12
N GLN A 113 3.45 -9.38 -12.99
CA GLN A 113 2.18 -10.01 -12.59
C GLN A 113 1.83 -11.26 -13.43
N ARG A 114 2.05 -11.21 -14.75
CA ARG A 114 1.80 -12.36 -15.64
C ARG A 114 2.83 -13.47 -15.48
N HIS A 115 4.10 -13.12 -15.32
CA HIS A 115 5.16 -14.11 -15.13
C HIS A 115 4.97 -14.87 -13.81
N ALA A 116 4.65 -14.17 -12.73
CA ALA A 116 4.37 -14.81 -11.44
C ALA A 116 3.21 -15.81 -11.51
N ALA A 117 2.19 -15.57 -12.35
CA ALA A 117 1.09 -16.50 -12.56
C ALA A 117 1.50 -17.79 -13.31
N THR A 118 2.71 -17.83 -13.90
CA THR A 118 3.28 -19.04 -14.53
C THR A 118 4.18 -19.83 -13.58
N VAL A 119 4.50 -19.28 -12.41
CA VAL A 119 5.29 -19.97 -11.39
C VAL A 119 4.44 -21.12 -10.83
N ASN A 120 4.98 -22.34 -10.89
CA ASN A 120 4.32 -23.55 -10.41
C ASN A 120 3.87 -23.39 -8.95
N ASP A 121 2.61 -23.71 -8.66
CA ASP A 121 1.99 -23.66 -7.32
C ASP A 121 2.82 -24.39 -6.24
N THR A 122 3.56 -25.44 -6.60
CA THR A 122 4.43 -26.18 -5.66
C THR A 122 5.68 -25.43 -5.22
N LEU A 123 6.10 -24.40 -5.97
CA LEU A 123 7.25 -23.55 -5.63
C LEU A 123 6.91 -22.47 -4.61
N TRP A 124 5.62 -22.21 -4.38
CA TRP A 124 5.14 -21.19 -3.48
C TRP A 124 5.16 -21.69 -2.04
N HIS A 125 5.94 -21.05 -1.19
CA HIS A 125 6.03 -21.39 0.22
C HIS A 125 5.22 -20.42 1.10
N PRO A 126 4.65 -20.85 2.23
CA PRO A 126 4.08 -19.92 3.20
C PRO A 126 5.11 -18.85 3.61
N TRP A 127 4.66 -17.59 3.71
CA TRP A 127 5.53 -16.51 4.16
C TRP A 127 5.96 -16.74 5.61
N THR A 128 7.27 -16.76 5.83
CA THR A 128 7.88 -16.69 7.16
C THR A 128 8.77 -15.46 7.22
N SER A 129 8.68 -14.70 8.33
CA SER A 129 9.56 -13.57 8.57
C SER A 129 11.02 -14.06 8.57
N GLY A 130 11.83 -13.60 7.62
CA GLY A 130 13.22 -14.07 7.42
C GLY A 130 13.40 -15.24 6.44
N GLY A 131 12.34 -15.74 5.80
CA GLY A 131 12.42 -16.82 4.83
C GLY A 131 13.27 -16.48 3.60
N THR A 132 14.14 -17.41 3.19
CA THR A 132 15.05 -17.24 2.04
C THR A 132 14.46 -17.69 0.70
N HIS A 133 13.35 -18.43 0.72
CA HIS A 133 12.70 -18.97 -0.48
C HIS A 133 12.35 -17.84 -1.47
N PRO A 134 12.68 -17.96 -2.76
CA PRO A 134 12.44 -16.89 -3.74
C PRO A 134 10.96 -16.64 -4.02
N TYR A 135 10.10 -17.63 -3.79
CA TYR A 135 8.65 -17.55 -4.01
C TYR A 135 7.91 -17.84 -2.71
N ALA A 136 7.25 -16.82 -2.17
CA ALA A 136 6.50 -16.95 -0.92
C ALA A 136 5.10 -16.36 -1.04
N VAL A 137 4.14 -16.90 -0.31
CA VAL A 137 2.75 -16.45 -0.25
C VAL A 137 2.51 -15.84 1.11
N TYR A 138 2.25 -14.54 1.10
CA TYR A 138 1.82 -13.80 2.27
C TYR A 138 0.33 -14.03 2.51
N ASN A 139 0.02 -14.73 3.59
CA ASN A 139 -1.31 -14.77 4.18
C ASN A 139 -1.32 -13.85 5.41
N ALA A 140 -2.26 -12.90 5.46
CA ALA A 140 -2.30 -11.87 6.51
C ALA A 140 -2.76 -12.36 7.89
N TRP A 141 -2.41 -13.60 8.26
CA TRP A 141 -2.79 -14.22 9.54
C TRP A 141 -1.78 -13.96 10.66
N GLY A 142 -0.70 -13.22 10.41
CA GLY A 142 0.31 -12.88 11.40
C GLY A 142 0.51 -11.37 11.52
N GLU A 143 0.02 -10.82 12.62
CA GLU A 143 0.32 -9.48 13.13
C GLU A 143 1.82 -9.43 13.45
N ASP A 144 2.58 -8.68 12.66
CA ASP A 144 3.96 -8.36 13.01
C ASP A 144 4.03 -6.84 12.90
N GLU A 145 3.81 -6.19 14.06
CA GLU A 145 3.49 -4.76 14.19
C GLU A 145 4.68 -3.84 13.88
N ASN A 146 5.89 -4.39 13.67
CA ASN A 146 7.13 -3.62 13.48
C ASN A 146 7.58 -3.50 12.01
N ARG A 147 6.64 -3.43 11.06
CA ARG A 147 6.95 -3.43 9.63
C ARG A 147 6.95 -2.01 9.03
N VAL A 148 7.80 -1.13 9.52
CA VAL A 148 8.04 0.17 8.86
C VAL A 148 9.49 0.19 8.35
N PRO A 149 9.76 0.58 7.09
CA PRO A 149 11.14 0.80 6.63
C PRO A 149 11.91 1.69 7.61
N PRO A 150 13.11 1.28 8.09
CA PRO A 150 13.84 1.99 9.14
C PRO A 150 14.05 3.47 8.83
N TYR A 151 14.26 3.83 7.56
CA TYR A 151 14.45 5.23 7.15
C TYR A 151 13.23 6.12 7.38
N LEU A 152 12.02 5.58 7.48
CA LEU A 152 10.84 6.38 7.80
C LEU A 152 10.79 6.81 9.27
N SER A 153 11.60 6.19 10.15
CA SER A 153 11.80 6.68 11.52
C SER A 153 12.41 8.09 11.56
N VAL A 154 12.96 8.59 10.45
CA VAL A 154 13.41 9.98 10.37
C VAL A 154 12.25 10.97 10.56
N LEU A 155 11.04 10.59 10.17
CA LEU A 155 9.79 11.34 10.32
C LEU A 155 9.14 11.16 11.70
N ASP A 156 9.93 10.77 12.71
CA ASP A 156 9.49 10.55 14.07
C ASP A 156 8.69 11.74 14.64
N ASP A 157 7.80 11.42 15.57
CA ASP A 157 6.84 12.32 16.21
C ASP A 157 7.53 13.51 16.92
N THR A 158 8.85 13.40 17.18
CA THR A 158 9.70 14.44 17.77
C THR A 158 10.09 15.58 16.83
N MET A 159 9.85 15.47 15.51
CA MET A 159 10.06 16.57 14.57
C MET A 159 8.92 17.59 14.56
N PHE A 160 7.93 17.46 15.45
CA PHE A 160 6.67 18.19 15.38
C PHE A 160 6.32 18.96 16.66
N ASP A 161 5.58 20.04 16.47
CA ASP A 161 4.89 20.76 17.52
C ASP A 161 3.67 19.94 17.96
N ALA A 162 3.50 19.71 19.26
CA ALA A 162 2.47 18.82 19.82
C ALA A 162 1.02 19.27 19.51
N ALA A 163 0.84 20.48 18.99
CA ALA A 163 -0.46 21.08 18.68
C ALA A 163 -1.03 20.74 17.28
N ASP A 164 -0.26 20.11 16.38
CA ASP A 164 -0.71 19.81 15.01
C ASP A 164 -0.66 18.29 14.74
N PRO A 165 -1.84 17.60 14.66
CA PRO A 165 -1.88 16.16 14.42
C PRO A 165 -1.46 15.84 12.97
N LYS A 166 -0.18 15.50 12.80
CA LYS A 166 0.42 15.18 11.50
C LYS A 166 0.49 13.66 11.24
N PRO A 167 0.50 13.23 9.96
CA PRO A 167 0.51 11.82 9.63
C PRO A 167 1.83 11.15 10.04
N SER A 168 1.73 10.10 10.86
CA SER A 168 2.88 9.29 11.28
C SER A 168 3.61 8.65 10.08
N ALA A 169 4.84 8.19 10.30
CA ALA A 169 5.61 7.41 9.33
C ALA A 169 4.80 6.24 8.74
N ALA A 170 4.00 5.56 9.56
CA ALA A 170 3.11 4.48 9.13
C ALA A 170 1.98 4.99 8.22
N CYS A 171 1.39 6.15 8.51
CA CYS A 171 0.39 6.78 7.66
C CYS A 171 0.98 7.21 6.30
N LEU A 172 2.19 7.76 6.26
CA LEU A 172 2.87 8.08 5.00
C LEU A 172 3.14 6.82 4.17
N LEU A 173 3.69 5.77 4.79
CA LEU A 173 3.94 4.49 4.12
C LEU A 173 2.65 3.94 3.51
N THR A 174 1.62 3.85 4.32
CA THR A 174 0.30 3.35 3.91
C THR A 174 -0.26 4.21 2.78
N GLY A 175 -0.21 5.53 2.88
CA GLY A 175 -0.71 6.44 1.84
C GLY A 175 -0.01 6.27 0.48
N VAL A 176 1.32 6.09 0.48
CA VAL A 176 2.08 5.82 -0.75
C VAL A 176 1.72 4.46 -1.35
N LEU A 177 1.63 3.42 -0.52
CA LEU A 177 1.24 2.08 -0.97
C LEU A 177 -0.19 2.05 -1.51
N MET A 178 -1.13 2.71 -0.84
CA MET A 178 -2.51 2.85 -1.32
C MET A 178 -2.57 3.58 -2.66
N SER A 179 -1.78 4.64 -2.83
CA SER A 179 -1.70 5.38 -4.10
C SER A 179 -1.14 4.52 -5.24
N TRP A 180 -0.26 3.56 -4.94
CA TRP A 180 0.25 2.60 -5.92
C TRP A 180 -0.78 1.51 -6.24
N LEU A 181 -1.43 0.96 -5.22
CA LEU A 181 -2.42 -0.11 -5.34
C LEU A 181 -3.64 0.38 -6.14
N LEU A 182 -4.24 1.48 -5.72
CA LEU A 182 -5.52 1.96 -6.24
C LEU A 182 -5.40 2.78 -7.52
N ARG A 183 -4.32 2.59 -8.30
CA ARG A 183 -4.19 3.20 -9.64
C ARG A 183 -5.32 2.67 -10.51
N PRO A 184 -6.28 3.52 -10.94
CA PRO A 184 -7.42 3.06 -11.70
C PRO A 184 -6.98 2.62 -13.09
N ASN A 185 -7.66 1.61 -13.64
CA ASN A 185 -7.60 1.39 -15.08
C ASN A 185 -8.41 2.45 -15.84
N GLU A 186 -8.39 2.40 -17.16
CA GLU A 186 -9.06 3.39 -18.01
C GLU A 186 -10.57 3.49 -17.73
N ARG A 187 -11.25 2.35 -17.53
CA ARG A 187 -12.69 2.30 -17.22
C ARG A 187 -13.00 3.06 -15.93
N VAL A 188 -12.29 2.75 -14.85
CA VAL A 188 -12.52 3.39 -13.54
C VAL A 188 -12.10 4.85 -13.57
N ALA A 189 -10.99 5.19 -14.23
CA ALA A 189 -10.55 6.57 -14.39
C ALA A 189 -11.60 7.43 -15.12
N ALA A 190 -12.17 6.91 -16.21
CA ALA A 190 -13.24 7.58 -16.95
C ALA A 190 -14.50 7.75 -16.10
N ALA A 191 -14.89 6.71 -15.34
CA ALA A 191 -16.04 6.80 -14.43
C ALA A 191 -15.85 7.84 -13.33
N ILE A 192 -14.64 7.93 -12.74
CA ILE A 192 -14.29 8.96 -11.74
C ILE A 192 -14.36 10.36 -12.37
N ALA A 193 -13.76 10.56 -13.55
CA ALA A 193 -13.76 11.85 -14.24
C ALA A 193 -15.19 12.31 -14.57
N HIS A 194 -16.00 11.43 -15.16
CA HIS A 194 -17.40 11.70 -15.45
C HIS A 194 -18.19 12.04 -14.18
N ARG A 195 -17.98 11.29 -13.08
CA ARG A 195 -18.72 11.53 -11.84
C ARG A 195 -18.31 12.85 -11.20
N ARG A 196 -17.02 13.19 -11.20
CA ARG A 196 -16.48 14.47 -10.71
C ARG A 196 -17.16 15.65 -11.41
N HIS A 197 -17.27 15.59 -12.75
CA HIS A 197 -17.96 16.60 -13.53
C HIS A 197 -19.46 16.66 -13.20
N SER A 198 -20.15 15.51 -13.21
CA SER A 198 -21.60 15.44 -12.96
C SER A 198 -22.03 15.94 -11.57
N LEU A 199 -21.13 15.90 -10.59
CA LEU A 199 -21.36 16.37 -9.23
C LEU A 199 -20.96 17.84 -9.04
N GLY A 200 -20.47 18.52 -10.09
CA GLY A 200 -20.02 19.91 -10.00
C GLY A 200 -18.83 20.10 -9.06
N LEU A 201 -17.99 19.07 -8.89
CA LEU A 201 -16.81 19.15 -8.01
C LEU A 201 -15.64 19.90 -8.66
N GLU A 202 -15.82 20.37 -9.89
CA GLU A 202 -14.85 21.17 -10.64
C GLU A 202 -15.00 22.65 -10.28
N GLY A 203 -13.90 23.31 -9.92
CA GLY A 203 -13.87 24.78 -9.75
C GLY A 203 -14.20 25.34 -8.37
N ALA A 204 -14.61 24.52 -7.39
CA ALA A 204 -14.79 25.02 -6.02
C ALA A 204 -13.42 25.31 -5.35
N PRO A 205 -13.31 26.36 -4.52
CA PRO A 205 -12.06 26.72 -3.86
C PRO A 205 -11.61 25.66 -2.83
N PHE A 206 -12.56 24.97 -2.21
CA PHE A 206 -12.31 23.81 -1.36
C PHE A 206 -13.56 22.92 -1.26
N HIS A 207 -13.34 21.65 -0.93
CA HIS A 207 -14.38 20.66 -0.63
C HIS A 207 -14.07 20.00 0.70
N VAL A 208 -15.10 19.71 1.50
CA VAL A 208 -14.95 18.92 2.75
C VAL A 208 -15.60 17.56 2.53
N GLY A 209 -14.80 16.49 2.60
CA GLY A 209 -15.29 15.13 2.52
C GLY A 209 -15.82 14.66 3.87
N VAL A 210 -17.11 14.32 3.95
CA VAL A 210 -17.72 13.73 5.15
C VAL A 210 -18.13 12.30 4.85
N HIS A 211 -17.52 11.32 5.53
CA HIS A 211 -17.87 9.91 5.42
C HIS A 211 -18.66 9.43 6.65
N VAL A 212 -19.95 9.15 6.48
CA VAL A 212 -20.81 8.63 7.55
C VAL A 212 -21.00 7.11 7.35
N ARG A 213 -20.23 6.30 8.07
CA ARG A 213 -20.33 4.84 8.04
C ARG A 213 -21.40 4.36 9.04
N ARG A 214 -22.45 3.69 8.55
CA ARG A 214 -23.56 3.14 9.38
C ARG A 214 -23.70 1.62 9.21
N SER A 215 -24.93 1.10 9.24
CA SER A 215 -25.32 -0.31 9.04
C SER A 215 -24.61 -1.30 9.99
N ASP A 216 -24.00 -2.33 9.43
CA ASP A 216 -23.21 -3.39 10.08
C ASP A 216 -22.07 -2.86 10.96
N LYS A 217 -21.55 -1.65 10.71
CA LYS A 217 -20.45 -1.09 11.51
C LYS A 217 -20.86 -0.71 12.94
N ARG A 218 -22.16 -0.73 13.26
CA ARG A 218 -22.68 -0.44 14.62
C ARG A 218 -22.10 -1.35 15.73
N TYR A 219 -21.55 -2.49 15.35
CA TYR A 219 -20.92 -3.44 16.29
C TYR A 219 -19.42 -3.16 16.51
N GLU A 220 -18.80 -2.34 15.66
CA GLU A 220 -17.37 -1.98 15.73
C GLU A 220 -17.16 -0.49 16.02
N ALA A 221 -18.20 0.35 15.90
CA ALA A 221 -18.14 1.78 16.11
C ALA A 221 -19.48 2.35 16.60
N THR A 222 -19.39 3.46 17.34
CA THR A 222 -20.53 4.24 17.80
C THR A 222 -21.27 4.91 16.64
N THR A 223 -22.60 4.99 16.73
CA THR A 223 -23.42 5.72 15.74
C THR A 223 -23.53 7.19 16.13
N PHE A 224 -23.22 8.08 15.19
CA PHE A 224 -23.35 9.53 15.36
C PHE A 224 -24.49 10.09 14.50
N GLY A 225 -25.34 10.92 15.10
CA GLY A 225 -26.34 11.72 14.39
C GLY A 225 -25.67 12.90 13.68
N LEU A 226 -26.23 13.31 12.54
CA LEU A 226 -25.86 14.60 11.93
C LEU A 226 -26.62 15.67 12.71
N GLN A 227 -25.89 16.53 13.42
CA GLN A 227 -26.48 17.70 14.05
C GLN A 227 -26.66 18.77 12.97
N HIS A 228 -27.88 19.27 12.84
CA HIS A 228 -28.26 20.36 11.95
C HIS A 228 -28.06 21.71 12.63
#